data_AF-A0A7Y5GC54-F1
#
_entry.id   AF-A0A7Y5GC54-F1
#
_cell.length_a   1.000
_cell.length_b   1.000
_cell.length_c   1.000
_cell.angle_alpha   90.00
_cell.angle_beta   90.00
_cell.angle_gamma   90.00
#
_symmetry.space_group_name_H-M   'P 1'
#
loop_
_entity.id
_entity.type
_entity.pdbx_description
1 polymer ?
#
loop_
_entity_poly.entity_id
_entity_poly.type
_entity_poly.pdbx_seq_one_letter_code
_entity_poly.pdbx_strand_id
1 'polypeptide(L)'
;MEIVRGLTAEYATAKIILPRSKKTLIYKSTGEYDKQKWADVTKEFGPAARVGDLVQVSKVSIEDDRIVLQINGGFKGGRKWYERIQVGMGTRTTPISQGQSNAPGGTELAVTFPKQTPPLEASAIKKMLAPILDFEKRSATELYVENLPAPIQAAIKEKRAAEGMDRDQVILAMGKPRHKVRETLDGEDFEDWIYGQPPGKITFVTFQGSKVVRVKDEYAGLGGTVAPPLEPQR
;
A
#
# COMPACT_ATOMS: atom_id res chain seq x y z
N MET A 1 -11.61 8.25 11.04
CA MET A 1 -11.52 7.70 9.66
C MET A 1 -10.51 8.45 8.78
N GLU A 2 -10.19 9.71 9.08
CA GLU A 2 -9.27 10.52 8.27
C GLU A 2 -7.81 10.07 8.32
N ILE A 3 -7.26 9.78 9.51
CA ILE A 3 -5.88 9.27 9.68
C ILE A 3 -5.63 8.02 8.84
N VAL A 4 -6.52 7.03 8.93
CA VAL A 4 -6.36 5.76 8.20
C VAL A 4 -6.34 6.03 6.70
N ARG A 5 -7.25 6.87 6.19
CA ARG A 5 -7.31 7.20 4.77
C ARG A 5 -6.12 8.06 4.30
N GLY A 6 -5.65 8.99 5.13
CA GLY A 6 -4.56 9.93 4.81
C GLY A 6 -3.15 9.38 5.04
N LEU A 7 -3.03 8.19 5.63
CA LEU A 7 -1.75 7.48 5.80
C LEU A 7 -1.70 6.14 5.07
N THR A 8 -2.83 5.48 4.83
CA THR A 8 -2.83 4.21 4.08
C THR A 8 -2.52 4.48 2.61
N ALA A 9 -1.64 3.65 2.03
CA ALA A 9 -1.12 3.79 0.68
C ALA A 9 -0.25 5.05 0.44
N GLU A 10 0.12 5.76 1.51
CA GLU A 10 1.16 6.79 1.44
C GLU A 10 2.54 6.16 1.25
N TYR A 11 3.38 6.89 0.54
CA TYR A 11 4.76 6.52 0.30
C TYR A 11 5.69 7.53 0.95
N ALA A 12 6.83 7.04 1.42
CA ALA A 12 7.86 7.86 2.03
C ALA A 12 9.24 7.36 1.61
N THR A 13 10.21 8.26 1.58
CA THR A 13 11.61 7.89 1.43
C THR A 13 12.22 7.67 2.81
N ALA A 14 12.83 6.51 3.04
CA ALA A 14 13.51 6.22 4.30
C ALA A 14 14.74 7.13 4.46
N LYS A 15 14.80 7.89 5.56
CA LYS A 15 15.94 8.77 5.88
C LYS A 15 17.01 8.08 6.72
N ILE A 16 16.64 6.94 7.31
CA ILE A 16 17.52 6.06 8.08
C ILE A 16 17.32 4.62 7.60
N ILE A 17 18.21 3.72 8.01
CA ILE A 17 17.99 2.29 7.82
C ILE A 17 16.82 1.86 8.71
N LEU A 18 15.78 1.26 8.11
CA LEU A 18 14.68 0.64 8.83
C LEU A 18 15.00 -0.85 9.02
N PRO A 19 15.05 -1.36 10.27
CA PRO A 19 15.27 -2.78 10.53
C PRO A 19 14.11 -3.64 10.05
N ARG A 20 14.40 -4.81 9.48
CA ARG A 20 13.38 -5.84 9.24
C ARG A 20 13.09 -6.57 10.56
N SER A 21 12.01 -6.21 11.24
CA SER A 21 11.77 -6.70 12.61
C SER A 21 10.56 -7.63 12.72
N LYS A 22 10.71 -8.76 13.41
CA LYS A 22 9.57 -9.63 13.81
C LYS A 22 8.64 -8.95 14.81
N LYS A 23 9.18 -8.02 15.59
CA LYS A 23 8.46 -7.24 16.62
C LYS A 23 8.25 -5.81 16.12
N THR A 24 7.16 -5.17 16.51
CA THR A 24 6.92 -3.77 16.16
C THR A 24 8.05 -2.87 16.67
N LEU A 25 8.61 -2.06 15.77
CA LEU A 25 9.62 -1.06 16.07
C LEU A 25 8.93 0.11 16.79
N ILE A 26 9.44 0.48 17.97
CA ILE A 26 8.87 1.58 18.76
C ILE A 26 9.56 2.88 18.38
N TYR A 27 8.75 3.90 18.09
CA TYR A 27 9.15 5.28 17.86
C TYR A 27 8.25 6.17 18.73
N LYS A 28 8.82 7.00 19.59
CA LYS A 28 8.04 7.91 20.42
C LYS A 28 7.58 9.09 19.58
N SER A 29 6.42 9.66 19.88
CA SER A 29 5.93 10.87 19.24
C SER A 29 6.86 12.09 19.40
N THR A 30 7.80 12.04 20.36
CA THR A 30 8.87 13.04 20.56
C THR A 30 10.04 12.90 19.57
N GLY A 31 10.08 11.82 18.79
CA GLY A 31 11.13 11.51 17.83
C GLY A 31 12.20 10.54 18.34
N GLU A 32 12.10 10.10 19.59
CA GLU A 32 13.02 9.16 20.21
C GLU A 32 12.75 7.70 19.81
N TYR A 33 13.81 6.93 19.63
CA TYR A 33 13.76 5.48 19.44
C TYR A 33 15.07 4.86 19.93
N ASP A 34 15.02 3.56 20.24
CA ASP A 34 16.20 2.81 20.68
C ASP A 34 17.09 2.45 19.50
N LYS A 35 18.05 3.35 19.20
CA LYS A 35 19.01 3.20 18.10
C LYS A 35 19.82 1.92 18.20
N GLN A 36 20.22 1.52 19.41
CA GLN A 36 21.03 0.32 19.62
C GLN A 36 20.22 -0.92 19.29
N LYS A 37 18.99 -1.02 19.82
CA LYS A 37 18.08 -2.12 19.51
C LYS A 37 17.76 -2.19 18.02
N TRP A 38 17.53 -1.06 17.35
CA TRP A 38 17.28 -1.04 15.91
C TRP A 38 18.52 -1.51 15.13
N ALA A 39 19.72 -1.10 15.53
CA ALA A 39 20.97 -1.56 14.93
C ALA A 39 21.16 -3.08 15.10
N ASP A 40 20.87 -3.61 16.29
CA ASP A 40 21.01 -5.04 16.57
C ASP A 40 19.99 -5.88 15.79
N VAL A 41 18.73 -5.44 15.70
CA VAL A 41 17.72 -6.08 14.82
C VAL A 41 18.14 -6.02 13.35
N THR A 42 18.75 -4.91 12.92
CA THR A 42 19.25 -4.78 11.54
C THR A 42 20.40 -5.75 11.27
N LYS A 43 21.30 -5.98 12.25
CA LYS A 43 22.37 -6.98 12.12
C LYS A 43 21.80 -8.40 12.02
N GLU A 44 20.75 -8.71 12.79
CA GLU A 44 20.16 -10.04 12.84
C GLU A 44 19.32 -10.38 11.59
N PHE A 45 18.45 -9.47 11.16
CA PHE A 45 17.44 -9.73 10.11
C PHE A 45 17.65 -8.94 8.83
N GLY A 46 18.65 -8.06 8.79
CA GLY A 46 18.90 -7.13 7.69
C GLY A 46 17.94 -5.93 7.67
N PRO A 47 18.13 -5.02 6.70
CA PRO A 47 17.26 -3.87 6.52
C PRO A 47 15.94 -4.25 5.82
N ALA A 48 14.84 -3.67 6.29
CA ALA A 48 13.57 -3.57 5.57
C ALA A 48 13.57 -2.39 4.58
N ALA A 49 14.35 -1.34 4.86
CA ALA A 49 14.63 -0.25 3.94
C ALA A 49 15.99 0.38 4.29
N ARG A 50 16.76 0.76 3.28
CA ARG A 50 17.99 1.55 3.40
C ARG A 50 17.67 3.04 3.26
N VAL A 51 18.64 3.89 3.60
CA VAL A 51 18.53 5.33 3.34
C VAL A 51 18.31 5.57 1.85
N GLY A 52 17.30 6.36 1.51
CA GLY A 52 16.90 6.62 0.12
C GLY A 52 15.92 5.60 -0.46
N ASP A 53 15.68 4.47 0.20
CA ASP A 53 14.70 3.50 -0.28
C ASP A 53 13.29 4.06 -0.15
N LEU A 54 12.49 3.78 -1.17
CA LEU A 54 11.06 4.04 -1.12
C LEU A 54 10.35 2.97 -0.28
N VAL A 55 9.50 3.44 0.63
CA VAL A 55 8.64 2.57 1.43
C VAL A 55 7.19 2.99 1.32
N GLN A 56 6.28 2.03 1.45
CA GLN A 56 4.84 2.25 1.43
C GLN A 56 4.23 1.87 2.78
N VAL A 57 3.42 2.77 3.32
CA VAL A 57 2.51 2.50 4.44
C VAL A 57 1.34 1.67 3.94
N SER A 58 1.45 0.36 4.08
CA SER A 58 0.47 -0.63 3.60
C SER A 58 -0.73 -0.83 4.51
N LYS A 59 -0.63 -0.51 5.81
CA LYS A 59 -1.73 -0.63 6.77
C LYS A 59 -1.49 0.36 7.91
N VAL A 60 -2.58 0.90 8.43
CA VAL A 60 -2.59 1.75 9.62
C VAL A 60 -3.58 1.16 10.60
N SER A 61 -3.15 0.94 11.83
CA SER A 61 -4.00 0.55 12.97
C SER A 61 -3.86 1.63 14.05
N ILE A 62 -4.97 2.01 14.67
CA ILE A 62 -5.00 2.97 15.78
C ILE A 62 -5.35 2.17 17.04
N GLU A 63 -4.53 2.31 18.07
CA GLU A 63 -4.67 1.71 19.39
C GLU A 63 -4.69 2.83 20.45
N ASP A 64 -4.95 2.48 21.70
CA ASP A 64 -5.19 3.45 22.78
C ASP A 64 -3.99 4.37 23.05
N ASP A 65 -2.75 3.84 22.97
CA ASP A 65 -1.51 4.55 23.26
C ASP A 65 -0.57 4.69 22.04
N ARG A 66 -0.97 4.18 20.87
CA ARG A 66 -0.11 4.12 19.69
C ARG A 66 -0.85 4.07 18.36
N ILE A 67 -0.14 4.47 17.31
CA ILE A 67 -0.54 4.26 15.92
C ILE A 67 0.48 3.32 15.29
N VAL A 68 0.02 2.17 14.80
CA VAL A 68 0.86 1.15 14.17
C VAL A 68 0.79 1.27 12.65
N LEU A 69 1.94 1.50 12.04
CA LEU A 69 2.15 1.59 10.60
C LEU A 69 2.83 0.31 10.12
N GLN A 70 2.14 -0.42 9.25
CA GLN A 70 2.74 -1.53 8.54
C GLN A 70 3.44 -1.00 7.28
N ILE A 71 4.77 -1.12 7.26
CA ILE A 71 5.61 -0.70 6.15
C ILE A 71 5.91 -1.90 5.26
N ASN A 72 5.75 -1.76 3.95
CA ASN A 72 6.09 -2.79 2.96
C ASN A 72 5.44 -4.16 3.22
N GLY A 73 4.22 -4.18 3.79
CA GLY A 73 3.49 -5.41 4.12
C GLY A 73 3.91 -6.08 5.44
N GLY A 74 4.77 -5.45 6.23
CA GLY A 74 5.26 -5.99 7.52
C GLY A 74 6.32 -7.07 7.35
N PHE A 75 6.75 -7.69 8.45
CA PHE A 75 7.86 -8.66 8.46
C PHE A 75 7.68 -9.84 7.49
N LYS A 76 6.43 -10.31 7.37
CA LYS A 76 5.99 -11.39 6.47
C LYS A 76 5.56 -10.89 5.10
N GLY A 77 5.46 -9.57 4.90
CA GLY A 77 5.13 -8.96 3.61
C GLY A 77 6.26 -9.14 2.61
N GLY A 78 5.92 -9.66 1.43
CA GLY A 78 6.86 -9.88 0.32
C GLY A 78 6.89 -8.70 -0.66
N ARG A 79 7.93 -8.73 -1.52
CA ARG A 79 8.30 -7.75 -2.56
C ARG A 79 7.14 -6.94 -3.14
N LYS A 80 7.32 -5.63 -3.20
CA LYS A 80 6.39 -4.73 -3.90
C LYS A 80 6.84 -4.46 -5.33
N TRP A 81 5.87 -4.12 -6.18
CA TRP A 81 6.04 -3.95 -7.62
C TRP A 81 7.07 -2.87 -8.02
N TYR A 82 7.29 -1.83 -7.19
CA TYR A 82 8.24 -0.75 -7.48
C TYR A 82 9.71 -1.17 -7.41
N GLU A 83 10.02 -2.31 -6.77
CA GLU A 83 11.37 -2.90 -6.78
C GLU A 83 11.78 -3.46 -8.15
N ARG A 84 10.87 -3.50 -9.14
CA ARG A 84 11.09 -4.08 -10.48
C ARG A 84 11.17 -3.06 -11.61
N ILE A 85 11.06 -1.75 -11.35
CA ILE A 85 11.10 -0.75 -12.41
C ILE A 85 12.55 -0.57 -12.88
N GLN A 86 12.90 -1.21 -14.00
CA GLN A 86 14.04 -0.83 -14.83
C GLN A 86 13.52 0.06 -15.96
N VAL A 87 13.89 1.34 -15.97
CA VAL A 87 13.62 2.22 -17.12
C VAL A 87 14.82 2.10 -18.06
N GLY A 88 14.62 1.49 -19.23
CA GLY A 88 15.62 1.42 -20.29
C GLY A 88 15.08 2.05 -21.57
N MET A 89 15.60 3.21 -21.96
CA MET A 89 15.53 3.71 -23.33
C MET A 89 16.83 3.31 -24.04
N GLY A 90 16.72 2.38 -25.00
CA GLY A 90 17.84 1.95 -25.84
C GLY A 90 18.54 0.65 -25.41
N THR A 91 19.41 0.12 -26.28
CA THR A 91 20.08 -1.20 -26.23
C THR A 91 21.02 -1.43 -25.04
N ARG A 92 20.95 -0.58 -24.00
CA ARG A 92 21.63 -0.73 -22.72
C ARG A 92 20.67 -0.34 -21.60
N THR A 93 20.22 -1.33 -20.84
CA THR A 93 19.46 -1.13 -19.61
C THR A 93 20.43 -0.81 -18.47
N THR A 94 20.47 0.45 -18.04
CA THR A 94 21.07 0.82 -16.75
C THR A 94 19.96 1.07 -15.74
N PRO A 95 19.93 0.37 -14.59
CA PRO A 95 18.93 0.59 -13.55
C PRO A 95 19.00 2.02 -12.99
N ILE A 96 17.85 2.60 -12.66
CA ILE A 96 17.75 3.94 -12.04
C ILE A 96 18.15 3.95 -10.55
N SER A 97 18.54 2.81 -9.96
CA SER A 97 19.23 2.83 -8.66
C SER A 97 20.70 2.42 -8.83
N GLN A 98 21.60 3.40 -8.72
CA GLN A 98 22.94 3.11 -8.23
C GLN A 98 22.79 2.63 -6.78
N GLY A 99 22.77 1.31 -6.62
CA GLY A 99 22.52 0.64 -5.35
C GLY A 99 21.39 -0.36 -5.53
N GLN A 100 21.73 -1.63 -5.71
CA GLN A 100 20.77 -2.72 -5.57
C GLN A 100 20.08 -2.57 -4.20
N SER A 101 18.82 -2.13 -4.18
CA SER A 101 18.02 -2.21 -2.96
C SER A 101 17.61 -3.68 -2.76
N ASN A 102 18.53 -4.45 -2.17
CA ASN A 102 18.34 -5.84 -1.75
C ASN A 102 17.65 -5.90 -0.37
N ALA A 103 16.60 -5.13 -0.11
CA ALA A 103 15.85 -5.18 1.16
C ALA A 103 14.48 -5.84 0.94
N PRO A 104 14.37 -7.19 0.99
CA PRO A 104 13.25 -7.93 0.41
C PRO A 104 11.98 -8.00 1.29
N GLY A 105 11.87 -7.22 2.38
CA GLY A 105 10.80 -7.39 3.35
C GLY A 105 10.35 -6.11 4.05
N GLY A 106 9.15 -6.14 4.62
CA GLY A 106 8.59 -5.04 5.39
C GLY A 106 8.89 -5.09 6.87
N THR A 107 8.34 -4.12 7.59
CA THR A 107 8.44 -4.01 9.06
C THR A 107 7.20 -3.33 9.62
N GLU A 108 7.03 -3.33 10.93
CA GLU A 108 5.97 -2.59 11.60
C GLU A 108 6.58 -1.52 12.50
N LEU A 109 6.02 -0.32 12.46
CA LEU A 109 6.47 0.84 13.21
C LEU A 109 5.30 1.38 14.04
N ALA A 110 5.45 1.43 15.37
CA ALA A 110 4.48 2.04 16.26
C ALA A 110 4.96 3.43 16.67
N VAL A 111 4.16 4.45 16.34
CA VAL A 111 4.28 5.78 16.93
C VAL A 111 3.55 5.75 18.27
N THR A 112 4.30 5.85 19.36
CA THR A 112 3.78 5.74 20.74
C THR A 112 3.62 7.13 21.37
N PHE A 113 2.54 7.30 22.13
CA PHE A 113 2.22 8.53 22.85
C PHE A 113 2.40 8.31 24.35
N PRO A 114 2.93 9.28 25.12
CA PRO A 114 3.08 9.15 26.57
C PRO A 114 1.75 9.01 27.34
N LYS A 115 0.64 9.38 26.70
CA LYS A 115 -0.73 9.26 27.21
C LYS A 115 -1.57 8.60 26.10
N GLN A 116 -2.90 8.73 26.17
CA GLN A 116 -3.79 8.30 25.10
C GLN A 116 -3.48 9.00 23.77
N THR A 117 -3.70 8.28 22.66
CA THR A 117 -3.57 8.78 21.29
C THR A 117 -4.43 10.03 21.11
N PRO A 118 -3.85 11.21 20.85
CA PRO A 118 -4.63 12.41 20.66
C PRO A 118 -5.40 12.36 19.33
N PRO A 119 -6.51 13.11 19.20
CA PRO A 119 -7.14 13.31 17.90
C PRO A 119 -6.17 14.10 17.01
N LEU A 120 -5.51 13.39 16.09
CA LEU A 120 -4.49 13.94 15.21
C LEU A 120 -4.91 13.81 13.75
N GLU A 121 -4.40 14.72 12.92
CA GLU A 121 -4.49 14.58 11.47
C GLU A 121 -3.35 13.72 10.91
N ALA A 122 -3.55 13.14 9.73
CA ALA A 122 -2.51 12.40 9.02
C ALA A 122 -1.22 13.24 8.83
N SER A 123 -1.38 14.55 8.57
CA SER A 123 -0.26 15.49 8.40
C SER A 123 0.59 15.65 9.68
N ALA A 124 -0.03 15.59 10.87
CA ALA A 124 0.68 15.67 12.13
C ALA A 124 1.57 14.43 12.35
N ILE A 125 1.07 13.25 11.97
CA ILE A 125 1.83 11.99 12.08
C ILE A 125 2.99 11.98 11.08
N LYS A 126 2.78 12.47 9.84
CA LYS A 126 3.86 12.63 8.85
C LYS A 126 4.97 13.55 9.39
N LYS A 127 4.62 14.65 10.05
CA LYS A 127 5.59 15.54 10.70
C LYS A 127 6.36 14.86 11.83
N MET A 128 5.70 14.05 12.66
CA MET A 128 6.39 13.28 13.71
C MET A 128 7.38 12.28 13.12
N LEU A 129 7.05 11.68 11.98
CA LEU A 129 7.89 10.69 11.29
C LEU A 129 8.96 11.31 10.39
N ALA A 130 8.89 12.61 10.10
CA ALA A 130 9.83 13.35 9.26
C ALA A 130 11.33 13.16 9.58
N PRO A 131 11.75 12.85 10.82
CA PRO A 131 13.15 12.52 11.10
C PRO A 131 13.60 11.19 10.46
N ILE A 132 12.70 10.23 10.26
CA ILE A 132 13.02 8.87 9.79
C ILE A 132 12.39 8.52 8.43
N LEU A 133 11.32 9.23 8.04
CA LEU A 133 10.57 9.04 6.80
C LEU A 133 10.24 10.40 6.19
N ASP A 134 10.68 10.64 4.96
CA ASP A 134 10.37 11.85 4.19
C ASP A 134 9.11 11.62 3.34
N PHE A 135 8.05 12.39 3.62
CA PHE A 135 6.78 12.37 2.89
C PHE A 135 6.61 13.57 1.94
N GLU A 136 7.57 14.53 1.90
CA GLU A 136 7.41 15.83 1.21
C GLU A 136 8.11 15.91 -0.14
N LYS A 137 9.13 15.08 -0.41
CA LYS A 137 9.63 14.94 -1.79
C LYS A 137 8.49 14.45 -2.67
N ARG A 138 8.36 15.01 -3.90
CA ARG A 138 7.47 14.51 -4.97
C ARG A 138 7.36 13.02 -4.78
N SER A 139 6.24 12.57 -4.23
CA SER A 139 6.23 11.23 -3.63
C SER A 139 6.59 10.26 -4.75
N ALA A 140 7.32 9.19 -4.49
CA ALA A 140 7.64 8.30 -5.61
C ALA A 140 6.38 7.72 -6.26
N THR A 141 5.21 7.84 -5.61
CA THR A 141 3.88 7.72 -6.21
C THR A 141 3.63 8.73 -7.32
N GLU A 142 3.89 10.02 -7.10
CA GLU A 142 3.78 11.06 -8.14
C GLU A 142 4.75 10.79 -9.28
N LEU A 143 6.03 10.53 -8.98
CA LEU A 143 7.03 10.19 -10.02
C LEU A 143 6.67 8.89 -10.75
N TYR A 144 6.06 7.92 -10.06
CA TYR A 144 5.57 6.70 -10.69
C TYR A 144 4.38 6.99 -11.60
N VAL A 145 3.38 7.70 -11.09
CA VAL A 145 2.17 8.03 -11.84
C VAL A 145 2.56 8.80 -13.10
N GLU A 146 3.49 9.75 -13.03
CA GLU A 146 4.01 10.48 -14.21
C GLU A 146 4.60 9.55 -15.29
N ASN A 147 5.14 8.38 -14.91
CA ASN A 147 5.72 7.39 -15.82
C ASN A 147 4.74 6.31 -16.32
N LEU A 148 3.48 6.34 -15.88
CA LEU A 148 2.46 5.39 -16.33
C LEU A 148 1.84 5.75 -17.68
N PRO A 149 1.25 4.79 -18.40
CA PRO A 149 0.41 5.11 -19.55
C PRO A 149 -0.71 6.09 -19.18
N ALA A 150 -0.99 7.07 -20.04
CA ALA A 150 -2.00 8.11 -19.80
C ALA A 150 -3.38 7.60 -19.31
N PRO A 151 -3.92 6.47 -19.82
CA PRO A 151 -5.18 5.91 -19.31
C PRO A 151 -5.11 5.50 -17.84
N ILE A 152 -3.97 4.96 -17.39
CA ILE A 152 -3.75 4.53 -16.01
C ILE A 152 -3.56 5.75 -15.10
N GLN A 153 -2.84 6.78 -15.57
CA GLN A 153 -2.71 8.05 -14.85
C GLN A 153 -4.09 8.68 -14.57
N ALA A 154 -4.93 8.76 -15.61
CA ALA A 154 -6.27 9.32 -15.51
C ALA A 154 -7.13 8.55 -14.49
N ALA A 155 -7.10 7.21 -14.55
CA ALA A 155 -7.87 6.38 -13.63
C ALA A 155 -7.40 6.50 -12.16
N ILE A 156 -6.09 6.64 -11.89
CA ILE A 156 -5.58 6.94 -10.54
C ILE A 156 -6.07 8.31 -10.06
N LYS A 157 -6.00 9.33 -10.92
CA LYS A 157 -6.47 10.69 -10.61
C LYS A 157 -7.98 10.72 -10.34
N GLU A 158 -8.74 9.95 -11.10
CA GLU A 158 -10.19 9.77 -10.98
C GLU A 158 -10.60 8.79 -9.87
N LYS A 159 -9.63 8.19 -9.17
CA LYS A 159 -9.82 7.22 -8.08
C LYS A 159 -10.69 6.03 -8.50
N ARG A 160 -10.44 5.48 -9.68
CA ARG A 160 -11.13 4.30 -10.22
C ARG A 160 -10.15 3.29 -10.79
N ALA A 161 -10.62 2.06 -10.95
CA ALA A 161 -9.90 1.05 -11.70
C ALA A 161 -10.07 1.28 -13.21
N ALA A 162 -9.12 0.74 -13.97
CA ALA A 162 -9.17 0.65 -15.42
C ALA A 162 -8.57 -0.68 -15.87
N GLU A 163 -9.02 -1.17 -17.02
CA GLU A 163 -8.42 -2.33 -17.67
C GLU A 163 -6.93 -2.10 -17.95
N GLY A 164 -6.14 -3.17 -17.83
CA GLY A 164 -4.68 -3.12 -17.94
C GLY A 164 -3.96 -2.64 -16.67
N MET A 165 -4.68 -2.15 -15.65
CA MET A 165 -4.08 -1.91 -14.34
C MET A 165 -3.58 -3.21 -13.71
N ASP A 166 -2.51 -3.15 -12.94
CA ASP A 166 -2.18 -4.22 -11.99
C ASP A 166 -2.83 -3.99 -10.62
N ARG A 167 -2.74 -5.00 -9.76
CA ARG A 167 -3.34 -4.99 -8.41
C ARG A 167 -2.89 -3.78 -7.59
N ASP A 168 -1.65 -3.36 -7.72
CA ASP A 168 -1.10 -2.28 -6.91
C ASP A 168 -1.54 -0.91 -7.44
N GLN A 169 -1.68 -0.76 -8.76
CA GLN A 169 -2.30 0.42 -9.38
C GLN A 169 -3.76 0.57 -8.96
N VAL A 170 -4.50 -0.54 -8.88
CA VAL A 170 -5.88 -0.53 -8.38
C VAL A 170 -5.92 -0.15 -6.89
N ILE A 171 -4.99 -0.67 -6.06
CA ILE A 171 -4.88 -0.23 -4.65
C ILE A 171 -4.53 1.25 -4.56
N LEU A 172 -3.66 1.74 -5.44
CA LEU A 172 -3.28 3.15 -5.46
C LEU A 172 -4.45 4.04 -5.84
N ALA A 173 -5.25 3.64 -6.84
CA ALA A 173 -6.41 4.39 -7.30
C ALA A 173 -7.58 4.33 -6.31
N MET A 174 -7.90 3.15 -5.78
CA MET A 174 -9.17 2.87 -5.08
C MET A 174 -9.01 2.43 -3.62
N GLY A 175 -7.78 2.22 -3.15
CA GLY A 175 -7.51 1.62 -1.84
C GLY A 175 -7.67 0.10 -1.83
N LYS A 176 -7.66 -0.49 -0.62
CA LYS A 176 -7.87 -1.93 -0.47
C LYS A 176 -9.33 -2.31 -0.76
N PRO A 177 -9.58 -3.41 -1.48
CA PRO A 177 -10.94 -3.90 -1.67
C PRO A 177 -11.51 -4.41 -0.35
N ARG A 178 -12.84 -4.42 -0.27
CA ARG A 178 -13.58 -4.96 0.87
C ARG A 178 -13.55 -6.48 0.88
N HIS A 179 -13.80 -7.09 -0.28
CA HIS A 179 -13.81 -8.54 -0.46
C HIS A 179 -13.00 -8.93 -1.70
N LYS A 180 -12.48 -10.15 -1.68
CA LYS A 180 -11.79 -10.78 -2.80
C LYS A 180 -12.37 -12.16 -3.01
N VAL A 181 -12.71 -12.48 -4.24
CA VAL A 181 -13.22 -13.80 -4.65
C VAL A 181 -12.30 -14.34 -5.73
N ARG A 182 -12.03 -15.64 -5.71
CA ARG A 182 -11.25 -16.30 -6.75
C ARG A 182 -12.12 -17.39 -7.37
N GLU A 183 -12.07 -17.48 -8.68
CA GLU A 183 -12.83 -18.43 -9.46
C GLU A 183 -11.96 -18.95 -10.60
N THR A 184 -12.08 -20.24 -10.91
CA THR A 184 -11.46 -20.85 -12.09
C THR A 184 -12.60 -21.23 -13.03
N LEU A 185 -12.63 -20.62 -14.21
CA LEU A 185 -13.65 -20.88 -15.24
C LEU A 185 -12.95 -21.35 -16.50
N ASP A 186 -13.35 -22.51 -17.02
CA ASP A 186 -12.78 -23.11 -18.24
C ASP A 186 -11.24 -23.24 -18.21
N GLY A 187 -10.66 -23.45 -17.02
CA GLY A 187 -9.22 -23.56 -16.81
C GLY A 187 -8.48 -22.22 -16.71
N GLU A 188 -9.18 -21.09 -16.75
CA GLU A 188 -8.62 -19.76 -16.54
C GLU A 188 -8.92 -19.25 -15.12
N ASP A 189 -7.90 -18.72 -14.45
CA ASP A 189 -8.02 -18.18 -13.10
C ASP A 189 -8.36 -16.70 -13.10
N PHE A 190 -9.47 -16.36 -12.44
CA PHE A 190 -9.94 -15.01 -12.21
C PHE A 190 -9.92 -14.66 -10.71
N GLU A 191 -9.65 -13.39 -10.41
CA GLU A 191 -9.79 -12.84 -9.07
C GLU A 191 -10.63 -11.56 -9.13
N ASP A 192 -11.78 -11.54 -8.45
CA ASP A 192 -12.66 -10.39 -8.34
C ASP A 192 -12.40 -9.63 -7.05
N TRP A 193 -12.12 -8.35 -7.18
CA TRP A 193 -12.02 -7.41 -6.07
C TRP A 193 -13.28 -6.56 -5.98
N ILE A 194 -13.89 -6.55 -4.80
CA ILE A 194 -15.19 -5.89 -4.58
C ILE A 194 -14.98 -4.67 -3.68
N TYR A 195 -15.42 -3.52 -4.18
CA TYR A 195 -15.42 -2.23 -3.48
C TYR A 195 -16.86 -1.79 -3.22
N GLY A 196 -17.12 -1.19 -2.05
CA GLY A 196 -18.47 -0.78 -1.65
C GLY A 196 -19.31 -1.89 -1.01
N GLN A 197 -20.55 -1.55 -0.65
CA GLN A 197 -21.56 -2.47 -0.14
C GLN A 197 -22.97 -1.89 -0.42
N PRO A 198 -24.02 -2.72 -0.58
CA PRO A 198 -25.40 -2.24 -0.58
C PRO A 198 -25.81 -1.57 0.74
N PRO A 199 -26.75 -0.60 0.73
CA PRO A 199 -27.23 0.11 -0.47
C PRO A 199 -26.17 1.10 -0.98
N GLY A 200 -26.14 1.35 -2.29
CA GLY A 200 -25.19 2.25 -2.94
C GLY A 200 -24.36 1.57 -4.04
N LYS A 201 -23.27 2.25 -4.45
CA LYS A 201 -22.37 1.79 -5.50
C LYS A 201 -21.48 0.65 -5.03
N ILE A 202 -21.41 -0.40 -5.84
CA ILE A 202 -20.49 -1.53 -5.72
C ILE A 202 -19.66 -1.58 -6.98
N THR A 203 -18.34 -1.61 -6.86
CA THR A 203 -17.43 -1.74 -8.00
C THR A 203 -16.73 -3.10 -7.93
N PHE A 204 -16.84 -3.86 -9.01
CA PHE A 204 -16.16 -5.14 -9.22
C PHE A 204 -14.98 -4.93 -10.16
N VAL A 205 -13.80 -5.38 -9.75
CA VAL A 205 -12.57 -5.32 -10.54
C VAL A 205 -12.06 -6.74 -10.73
N THR A 206 -12.23 -7.28 -11.94
CA THR A 206 -11.83 -8.64 -12.30
C THR A 206 -10.40 -8.64 -12.82
N PHE A 207 -9.56 -9.47 -12.22
CA PHE A 207 -8.20 -9.74 -12.66
C PHE A 207 -8.12 -11.09 -13.36
N GLN A 208 -7.37 -11.15 -14.45
CA GLN A 208 -6.85 -12.40 -15.02
C GLN A 208 -5.32 -12.35 -14.89
N GLY A 209 -4.74 -13.36 -14.24
CA GLY A 209 -3.32 -13.32 -13.90
C GLY A 209 -2.95 -12.08 -13.07
N SER A 210 -2.15 -11.16 -13.63
CA SER A 210 -1.68 -9.94 -12.93
C SER A 210 -2.41 -8.65 -13.28
N LYS A 211 -3.33 -8.67 -14.25
CA LYS A 211 -3.92 -7.48 -14.85
C LYS A 211 -5.44 -7.45 -14.73
N VAL A 212 -6.00 -6.25 -14.59
CA VAL A 212 -7.43 -6.00 -14.68
C VAL A 212 -7.87 -6.25 -16.11
N VAL A 213 -8.85 -7.14 -16.27
CA VAL A 213 -9.49 -7.45 -17.55
C VAL A 213 -10.91 -6.90 -17.65
N ARG A 214 -11.52 -6.52 -16.51
CA ARG A 214 -12.87 -5.96 -16.47
C ARG A 214 -13.11 -5.12 -15.23
N VAL A 215 -13.81 -4.00 -15.37
CA VAL A 215 -14.33 -3.17 -14.27
C VAL A 215 -15.83 -2.99 -14.46
N LYS A 216 -16.64 -3.32 -13.44
CA LYS A 216 -18.11 -3.21 -13.48
C LYS A 216 -18.63 -2.49 -12.25
N ASP A 217 -19.50 -1.51 -12.46
CA ASP A 217 -20.21 -0.82 -11.39
C ASP A 217 -21.67 -1.30 -11.31
N GLU A 218 -22.14 -1.61 -10.10
CA GLU A 218 -23.54 -1.91 -9.80
C GLU A 218 -24.05 -0.98 -8.70
N TYR A 219 -25.33 -0.58 -8.76
CA TYR A 219 -25.95 0.27 -7.73
C TYR A 219 -27.12 -0.50 -7.10
N ALA A 220 -26.98 -0.84 -5.83
CA ALA A 220 -28.02 -1.55 -5.11
C ALA A 220 -28.89 -0.56 -4.29
N GLY A 221 -30.17 -0.42 -4.67
CA GLY A 221 -31.25 0.08 -3.80
C GLY A 221 -31.89 1.43 -4.17
N LEU A 222 -33.00 1.37 -4.92
CA LEU A 222 -34.32 1.97 -4.65
C LEU A 222 -35.26 1.56 -5.82
N GLY A 223 -35.88 0.37 -5.71
CA GLY A 223 -36.99 -0.05 -6.60
C GLY A 223 -36.62 -0.49 -8.03
N GLY A 224 -36.19 -1.73 -8.22
CA GLY A 224 -36.07 -2.34 -9.55
C GLY A 224 -35.42 -3.72 -9.50
N THR A 225 -36.23 -4.75 -9.68
CA THR A 225 -35.94 -6.19 -9.89
C THR A 225 -34.53 -6.70 -9.54
N VAL A 226 -34.42 -7.42 -8.42
CA VAL A 226 -33.25 -8.24 -8.10
C VAL A 226 -33.20 -9.45 -9.03
N ALA A 227 -32.02 -9.76 -9.57
CA ALA A 227 -31.75 -11.07 -10.14
C ALA A 227 -31.91 -12.14 -9.05
N PRO A 228 -32.45 -13.33 -9.36
CA PRO A 228 -32.64 -14.37 -8.35
C PRO A 228 -31.30 -14.81 -7.74
N PRO A 229 -31.28 -15.19 -6.44
CA PRO A 229 -30.08 -15.68 -5.79
C PRO A 229 -29.54 -16.92 -6.48
N LEU A 230 -28.22 -17.01 -6.64
CA LEU A 230 -27.56 -18.24 -7.07
C LEU A 230 -27.87 -19.35 -6.06
N GLU A 231 -28.36 -20.49 -6.56
CA GLU A 231 -28.69 -21.64 -5.72
C GLU A 231 -27.44 -22.17 -5.01
N PRO A 232 -27.54 -22.58 -3.73
CA PRO A 232 -26.44 -23.18 -3.01
C PRO A 232 -26.05 -24.51 -3.68
N GLN A 233 -24.77 -24.63 -4.03
CA GLN A 233 -24.21 -25.88 -4.53
C GLN A 233 -24.39 -26.98 -3.47
N ARG A 234 -25.01 -28.09 -3.85
CA ARG A 234 -25.15 -29.32 -3.05
C ARG A 234 -23.87 -30.14 -3.02
#